data_AF-A0A200I4N0-F1
#
_entry.id   AF-A0A200I4N0-F1
#
_cell.length_a   1.000
_cell.length_b   1.000
_cell.length_c   1.000
_cell.angle_alpha   90.00
_cell.angle_beta   90.00
_cell.angle_gamma   90.00
#
_symmetry.space_group_name_H-M   'P 1'
#
loop_
_entity.id
_entity.type
_entity.pdbx_description
1 polymer ?
#
loop_
_entity_poly.entity_id
_entity_poly.type
_entity_poly.pdbx_seq_one_letter_code
_entity_poly.pdbx_strand_id
1 'polypeptide(L)'
;MSIRKNVLNYLNEGIEYITTEKRGGRRSNRISLEEEEKFLQEQLAAAQEGKIKTAKELYHLFLETYEVEMTYSGFWRLLKRHGWSIQTPRPKHPKAADESVQESSKKLT
;
A
#
# COMPACT_ATOMS: atom_id res chain seq x y z
N MET A 1 3.13 -20.50 22.32
CA MET A 1 2.89 -19.44 23.32
C MET A 1 2.62 -20.15 24.64
N SER A 2 3.47 -20.00 25.67
CA SER A 2 3.33 -20.76 26.93
C SER A 2 2.26 -20.12 27.82
N ILE A 3 1.38 -20.93 28.42
CA ILE A 3 0.29 -20.49 29.31
C ILE A 3 0.84 -19.60 30.44
N ARG A 4 1.99 -19.96 31.01
CA ARG A 4 2.67 -19.18 32.05
C ARG A 4 2.96 -17.74 31.62
N LYS A 5 3.38 -17.54 30.36
CA LYS A 5 3.73 -16.23 29.84
C LYS A 5 2.49 -15.33 29.71
N ASN A 6 1.36 -15.89 29.30
CA ASN A 6 0.10 -15.15 29.22
C ASN A 6 -0.42 -14.77 30.61
N VAL A 7 -0.34 -15.69 31.60
CA VAL A 7 -0.73 -15.40 32.98
C VAL A 7 0.11 -14.28 33.59
N LEU A 8 1.43 -14.33 33.41
CA LEU A 8 2.34 -13.26 33.88
C LEU A 8 2.04 -11.92 33.22
N ASN A 9 1.84 -11.91 31.90
CA ASN A 9 1.54 -10.68 31.19
C ASN A 9 0.17 -10.10 31.57
N TYR A 10 -0.84 -10.94 31.81
CA TYR A 10 -2.13 -10.51 32.33
C TYR A 10 -2.03 -9.93 33.74
N LEU A 11 -1.20 -10.49 34.62
CA LEU A 11 -0.99 -9.93 35.95
C LEU A 11 -0.31 -8.55 35.93
N ASN A 12 0.56 -8.31 34.94
CA ASN A 12 1.29 -7.05 34.81
C ASN A 12 0.53 -5.96 34.04
N GLU A 13 -0.11 -6.31 32.93
CA GLU A 13 -0.75 -5.38 31.98
C GLU A 13 -2.29 -5.47 32.02
N GLY A 14 -2.86 -6.38 32.82
CA GLY A 14 -4.31 -6.54 32.96
C GLY A 14 -5.01 -7.10 31.73
N ILE A 15 -6.31 -6.80 31.63
CA ILE A 15 -7.17 -7.23 30.52
C ILE A 15 -6.70 -6.63 29.18
N GLU A 16 -6.05 -5.46 29.21
CA GLU A 16 -5.52 -4.79 28.01
C GLU A 16 -4.54 -5.67 27.23
N TYR A 17 -3.76 -6.52 27.91
CA TYR A 17 -2.86 -7.46 27.24
C TYR A 17 -3.59 -8.46 26.34
N ILE A 18 -4.78 -8.89 26.77
CA ILE A 18 -5.59 -9.88 26.06
C ILE A 18 -6.37 -9.21 24.94
N THR A 19 -6.87 -7.99 25.17
CA THR A 19 -7.70 -7.27 24.19
C THR A 19 -6.89 -6.54 23.13
N THR A 20 -5.64 -6.17 23.40
CA THR A 20 -4.77 -5.51 22.42
C THR A 20 -4.22 -6.51 21.41
N GLU A 21 -4.64 -6.41 20.15
CA GLU A 21 -4.03 -7.16 19.06
C GLU A 21 -2.63 -6.61 18.75
N LYS A 22 -1.60 -7.16 19.40
CA LYS A 22 -0.19 -6.86 19.10
C LYS A 22 0.30 -7.56 17.82
N ARG A 23 -0.59 -8.16 17.01
CA ARG A 23 -0.23 -8.90 15.78
C ARG A 23 -0.23 -7.95 14.59
N GLY A 24 0.72 -8.14 13.67
CA GLY A 24 0.92 -7.23 12.54
C GLY A 24 1.70 -5.97 12.91
N GLY A 25 1.74 -5.01 11.98
CA GLY A 25 2.40 -3.72 12.15
C GLY A 25 3.70 -3.52 11.35
N ARG A 26 4.13 -2.27 11.30
CA ARG A 26 5.34 -1.76 10.62
C ARG A 26 6.58 -2.09 11.48
N ARG A 27 6.92 -3.37 11.64
CA ARG A 27 8.07 -3.82 12.47
C ARG A 27 9.40 -3.90 11.72
N SER A 28 9.36 -4.10 10.41
CA SER A 28 10.54 -4.17 9.52
C SER A 28 10.51 -3.00 8.55
N ASN A 29 10.53 -1.80 9.12
CA ASN A 29 10.50 -0.57 8.34
C ASN A 29 11.90 -0.25 7.90
N ARG A 30 12.05 0.17 6.66
CA ARG A 30 13.33 0.67 6.18
C ARG A 30 13.55 2.13 6.55
N ILE A 31 12.46 2.89 6.67
CA ILE A 31 12.43 4.35 6.82
C ILE A 31 11.35 4.72 7.86
N SER A 32 11.40 5.90 8.47
CA SER A 32 10.30 6.41 9.29
C SER A 32 9.07 6.80 8.46
N LEU A 33 7.90 7.02 9.09
CA LEU A 33 6.72 7.50 8.35
C LEU A 33 6.90 8.95 7.88
N GLU A 34 7.54 9.79 8.69
CA GLU A 34 7.76 11.20 8.40
C GLU A 34 8.68 11.40 7.18
N GLU A 35 9.74 10.60 7.06
CA GLU A 35 10.63 10.64 5.91
C GLU A 35 9.91 10.21 4.63
N GLU A 36 9.07 9.18 4.68
CA GLU A 36 8.25 8.79 3.52
C GLU A 36 7.29 9.91 3.10
N GLU A 37 6.67 10.60 4.05
CA GLU A 37 5.78 11.73 3.76
C GLU A 37 6.54 12.91 3.15
N LYS A 38 7.73 13.24 3.67
CA LYS A 38 8.60 14.29 3.10
C LYS A 38 8.97 13.98 1.65
N PHE A 39 9.42 12.75 1.39
CA PHE A 39 9.73 12.31 0.04
C PHE A 39 8.55 12.52 -0.91
N LEU A 40 7.36 12.05 -0.51
CA LEU A 40 6.15 12.16 -1.31
C LEU A 40 5.76 13.63 -1.53
N GLN A 41 5.87 14.50 -0.52
CA GLN A 41 5.58 15.93 -0.66
C GLN A 41 6.51 16.62 -1.67
N GLU A 42 7.81 16.30 -1.65
CA GLU A 42 8.77 16.81 -2.63
C GLU A 42 8.40 16.37 -4.06
N GLN A 43 7.97 15.13 -4.23
CA GLN A 43 7.54 14.64 -5.54
C GLN A 43 6.21 15.27 -5.98
N LEU A 44 5.30 15.62 -5.06
CA LEU A 44 4.10 16.40 -5.40
C LEU A 44 4.45 17.79 -5.90
N ALA A 45 5.37 18.49 -5.22
CA ALA A 45 5.82 19.81 -5.65
C ALA A 45 6.43 19.74 -7.05
N ALA A 46 7.30 18.76 -7.31
CA ALA A 46 7.87 18.54 -8.64
C ALA A 46 6.81 18.19 -9.70
N ALA A 47 5.78 17.43 -9.35
CA ALA A 47 4.68 17.10 -10.26
C ALA A 47 3.83 18.33 -10.62
N GLN A 48 3.64 19.27 -9.68
CA GLN A 48 2.96 20.55 -9.95
C GLN A 48 3.71 21.41 -10.96
N GLU A 49 5.05 21.33 -11.00
CA GLU A 49 5.90 21.97 -12.01
C GLU A 49 5.86 21.26 -13.39
N GLY A 50 5.08 20.18 -13.53
CA GLY A 50 4.95 19.41 -14.78
C GLY A 50 5.93 18.24 -14.92
N LYS A 51 6.73 17.93 -13.89
CA LYS A 51 7.63 16.75 -13.89
C LYS A 51 6.87 15.52 -13.43
N ILE A 52 6.02 14.98 -14.29
CA ILE A 52 5.27 13.75 -14.01
C ILE A 52 6.24 12.56 -14.04
N LYS A 53 6.45 11.92 -12.90
CA LYS A 53 7.25 10.68 -12.79
C LYS A 53 6.35 9.45 -12.75
N THR A 54 6.76 8.37 -13.41
CA THR A 54 6.06 7.08 -13.29
C THR A 54 6.32 6.43 -11.93
N ALA A 55 5.46 5.51 -11.50
CA ALA A 55 5.64 4.77 -10.23
C ALA A 55 6.98 4.00 -10.16
N LYS A 56 7.50 3.57 -11.31
CA LYS A 56 8.80 2.88 -11.41
C LYS A 56 9.97 3.85 -11.26
N GLU A 57 9.89 5.04 -11.83
CA GLU A 57 10.89 6.10 -11.62
C GLU A 57 10.92 6.56 -10.16
N LEU A 58 9.74 6.76 -9.55
CA LEU A 58 9.64 7.08 -8.13
C LEU A 58 10.25 5.99 -7.25
N TYR A 59 10.07 4.73 -7.63
CA TYR A 59 10.69 3.61 -6.93
C TYR A 59 12.22 3.66 -7.00
N HIS A 60 12.81 3.85 -8.19
CA HIS A 60 14.27 3.94 -8.33
C HIS A 60 14.84 5.13 -7.56
N LEU A 61 14.19 6.29 -7.68
CA LEU A 61 14.60 7.51 -6.98
C LEU A 61 14.50 7.34 -5.45
N PHE A 62 13.50 6.61 -4.96
CA PHE A 62 13.38 6.28 -3.54
C PHE A 62 14.52 5.37 -3.04
N LEU A 63 14.96 4.39 -3.84
CA LEU A 63 16.10 3.54 -3.48
C LEU A 63 17.40 4.36 -3.46
N GLU A 64 17.58 5.28 -4.41
CA GLU A 64 18.76 6.15 -4.50
C GLU A 64 18.83 7.18 -3.37
N THR A 65 17.71 7.80 -3.02
CA THR A 65 17.65 8.87 -1.99
C THR A 65 17.93 8.36 -0.59
N TYR A 66 17.51 7.14 -0.28
CA TYR A 66 17.62 6.59 1.07
C TYR A 66 18.63 5.43 1.19
N GLU A 67 19.27 5.04 0.09
CA GLU A 67 20.22 3.91 0.01
C GLU A 67 19.64 2.61 0.60
N VAL A 68 18.34 2.39 0.39
CA VAL A 68 17.61 1.25 0.94
C VAL A 68 17.40 0.19 -0.13
N GLU A 69 17.53 -1.09 0.26
CA GLU A 69 17.00 -2.20 -0.54
C GLU A 69 15.53 -2.47 -0.20
N MET A 70 14.64 -2.17 -1.16
CA MET A 70 13.20 -2.44 -1.06
C MET A 70 12.72 -3.13 -2.33
N THR A 71 11.69 -3.97 -2.23
CA THR A 71 11.03 -4.55 -3.41
C THR A 71 9.99 -3.58 -3.97
N TYR A 72 9.70 -3.69 -5.27
CA TYR A 72 8.66 -2.89 -5.91
C TYR A 72 7.28 -3.07 -5.24
N SER A 73 6.96 -4.28 -4.78
CA SER A 73 5.73 -4.55 -4.03
C SER A 73 5.70 -3.88 -2.66
N GLY A 74 6.86 -3.76 -2.00
CA GLY A 74 7.02 -2.99 -0.76
C GLY A 74 6.76 -1.50 -0.99
N PHE A 75 7.32 -0.95 -2.07
CA PHE A 75 7.08 0.44 -2.47
C PHE A 75 5.61 0.70 -2.83
N TRP A 76 4.94 -0.25 -3.49
CA TRP A 76 3.50 -0.15 -3.75
C TRP A 76 2.67 -0.10 -2.46
N ARG A 77 3.05 -0.87 -1.43
CA ARG A 77 2.40 -0.80 -0.11
C ARG A 77 2.66 0.54 0.59
N LEU A 78 3.82 1.15 0.35
CA LEU A 78 4.14 2.50 0.82
C LEU A 78 3.20 3.52 0.20
N LEU A 79 3.10 3.55 -1.13
CA LEU A 79 2.17 4.45 -1.83
C LEU A 79 0.72 4.24 -1.39
N LYS A 80 0.28 2.98 -1.27
CA LYS A 80 -1.08 2.64 -0.83
C LYS A 80 -1.38 3.18 0.57
N ARG A 81 -0.43 3.08 1.51
CA ARG A 81 -0.60 3.58 2.88
C ARG A 81 -0.77 5.10 2.93
N HIS A 82 -0.05 5.81 2.06
CA HIS A 82 -0.12 7.28 1.95
C HIS A 82 -1.27 7.77 1.06
N GLY A 83 -2.11 6.88 0.53
CA GLY A 83 -3.24 7.26 -0.32
C GLY A 83 -2.87 7.63 -1.76
N TRP A 84 -1.63 7.35 -2.18
CA TRP A 84 -1.09 7.70 -3.50
C TRP A 84 -1.41 6.70 -4.61
N SER A 85 -2.21 5.68 -4.30
CA SER A 85 -2.62 4.65 -5.26
C SER A 85 -4.10 4.80 -5.55
N ILE A 86 -4.44 5.06 -6.81
CA ILE A 86 -5.82 4.98 -7.29
C ILE A 86 -5.98 3.61 -7.96
N GLN A 87 -6.83 2.77 -7.37
CA GLN A 87 -7.27 1.54 -8.03
C GLN A 87 -8.51 1.85 -8.86
N THR A 88 -8.35 1.98 -10.17
CA THR A 88 -9.48 2.06 -11.09
C THR A 88 -9.99 0.66 -11.42
N PRO A 89 -11.32 0.44 -11.45
CA PRO A 89 -11.86 -0.83 -11.93
C PRO A 89 -11.46 -1.03 -13.40
N ARG A 90 -11.25 -2.28 -13.79
CA ARG A 90 -10.98 -2.58 -15.21
C ARG A 90 -12.20 -2.17 -16.03
N PRO A 91 -12.03 -1.45 -17.16
CA PRO A 91 -13.16 -0.98 -17.97
C PRO A 91 -13.96 -2.13 -18.59
N LYS A 92 -13.34 -3.29 -18.81
CA LYS A 92 -13.98 -4.50 -19.33
C LYS A 92 -13.57 -5.73 -18.52
N HIS A 93 -14.51 -6.66 -18.35
CA HIS A 93 -14.23 -7.96 -17.77
C HIS A 93 -13.37 -8.79 -18.74
N PRO A 94 -12.35 -9.54 -18.28
CA PRO A 94 -11.48 -10.31 -19.17
C PRO A 94 -12.20 -11.42 -19.94
N LYS A 95 -13.39 -11.84 -19.48
CA LYS A 95 -14.27 -12.79 -20.17
C LYS A 95 -15.49 -12.10 -20.80
N ALA A 96 -15.43 -10.80 -21.06
CA ALA A 96 -16.50 -10.10 -21.77
C ALA A 96 -16.63 -10.69 -23.18
N ALA A 97 -17.87 -10.98 -23.60
CA ALA A 97 -18.14 -11.40 -24.98
C ALA A 97 -17.83 -10.24 -25.96
N ASP A 98 -17.57 -10.57 -27.21
CA ASP A 98 -17.30 -9.60 -28.27
C ASP A 98 -18.44 -8.56 -28.38
N GLU A 99 -18.09 -7.34 -28.77
CA GLU A 99 -19.04 -6.21 -28.82
C GLU A 99 -20.26 -6.52 -29.70
N SER A 100 -20.08 -7.27 -30.79
CA SER A 100 -21.16 -7.72 -31.68
C SER A 100 -22.16 -8.66 -30.99
N VAL A 101 -21.70 -9.52 -30.07
CA VAL A 101 -22.53 -10.44 -29.29
C VAL A 101 -23.28 -9.68 -28.19
N GLN A 102 -22.65 -8.67 -27.59
CA GLN A 102 -23.31 -7.80 -26.61
C GLN A 102 -24.39 -6.93 -27.25
N GLU A 103 -24.14 -6.38 -28.44
CA GLU A 103 -25.10 -5.55 -29.16
C GLU A 103 -26.32 -6.33 -29.66
N SER A 104 -26.11 -7.56 -30.16
CA SER A 104 -27.22 -8.43 -30.58
C SER A 104 -28.10 -8.85 -29.40
N SER A 105 -27.50 -9.15 -28.24
CA SER A 105 -28.23 -9.45 -27.01
C SER A 105 -29.08 -8.26 -26.51
N LYS A 106 -28.57 -7.03 -26.61
CA LYS A 106 -29.31 -5.81 -26.22
C LYS A 106 -30.55 -5.55 -27.09
N LYS A 107 -30.60 -6.04 -28.32
CA LYS A 107 -31.69 -5.80 -29.29
C LYS A 107 -32.79 -6.87 -29.26
N LEU A 108 -32.71 -7.85 -28.36
CA LEU A 108 -33.67 -8.96 -28.23
C LEU A 108 -34.86 -8.66 -27.28
N THR A 109 -35.15 -7.38 -27.00
CA THR A 109 -36.35 -6.94 -26.26
C THR A 109 -37.24 -6.13 -27.18
#